data_AF-M9VVG8-F1
#
_entry.id   AF-M9VVG8-F1
#
_cell.length_a   1.000
_cell.length_b   1.000
_cell.length_c   1.000
_cell.angle_alpha   90.00
_cell.angle_beta   90.00
_cell.angle_gamma   90.00
#
_symmetry.space_group_name_H-M   'P 1'
#
loop_
_entity.id
_entity.type
_entity.pdbx_description
1 polymer ?
#
loop_
_entity_poly.entity_id
_entity_poly.type
_entity_poly.pdbx_seq_one_letter_code
_entity_poly.pdbx_strand_id
1 'polypeptide(L)'
;AVAGDNVMLTCPMYGYPIDLITWEKDGVILPINLRQTVLPNGTLVIEKIQRATDSGKYTCIVQNKQGQSARGDVEVIVMVAPKIIPFSFQDEHLFEGVLARISCVVYQGDLPLTI
;
A
#
# COMPACT_ATOMS: atom_id res chain seq x y z
N ALA A 1 4.96 -0.41 0.51
CA ALA A 1 3.73 -0.59 1.32
C ALA A 1 3.32 -2.06 1.28
N VAL A 2 2.55 -2.57 2.24
CA VAL A 2 2.00 -3.94 2.21
C VAL A 2 0.49 -3.87 2.04
N ALA A 3 -0.08 -4.76 1.21
CA ALA A 3 -1.50 -4.79 0.90
C ALA A 3 -2.33 -5.03 2.17
N GLY A 4 -3.36 -4.20 2.35
CA GLY A 4 -4.23 -4.23 3.53
C GLY A 4 -3.85 -3.23 4.62
N ASP A 5 -2.61 -2.71 4.60
CA ASP A 5 -2.18 -1.67 5.54
C ASP A 5 -2.71 -0.28 5.15
N ASN A 6 -2.66 0.64 6.10
CA ASN A 6 -2.88 2.06 5.85
C ASN A 6 -1.56 2.74 5.50
N VAL A 7 -1.56 3.55 4.45
CA VAL A 7 -0.36 4.25 3.96
C VAL A 7 -0.57 5.75 4.08
N MET A 8 0.48 6.45 4.52
CA MET A 8 0.54 7.90 4.57
C MET A 8 1.67 8.39 3.67
N LEU A 9 1.35 9.23 2.69
CA LEU A 9 2.30 9.89 1.81
C LEU A 9 2.32 11.37 2.16
N THR A 10 3.40 11.80 2.83
CA THR A 10 3.57 13.21 3.20
C THR A 10 4.33 13.93 2.10
N CYS A 11 3.76 15.04 1.61
CA CYS A 11 4.41 15.88 0.61
C CYS A 11 5.49 16.77 1.27
N PRO A 12 6.79 16.62 0.92
CA PRO A 12 7.84 17.47 1.45
C PRO A 12 7.82 18.82 0.74
N MET A 13 7.16 19.81 1.35
CA MET A 13 6.97 21.14 0.76
C MET A 13 7.75 22.21 1.52
N TYR A 14 8.30 23.17 0.75
CA TYR A 14 9.03 24.32 1.27
C TYR A 14 8.60 25.57 0.53
N GLY A 15 8.48 26.69 1.24
CA GLY A 15 8.09 27.99 0.68
C GLY A 15 6.97 28.67 1.46
N TYR A 16 6.76 29.96 1.19
CA TYR A 16 5.72 30.76 1.83
C TYR A 16 5.24 31.87 0.89
N PRO A 17 3.93 32.15 0.79
CA PRO A 17 2.82 31.37 1.34
C PRO A 17 2.48 30.16 0.45
N ILE A 18 2.21 29.02 1.06
CA ILE A 18 1.63 27.86 0.36
C ILE A 18 0.11 28.02 0.38
N ASP A 19 -0.53 27.91 -0.79
CA ASP A 19 -1.95 28.20 -0.98
C ASP A 19 -2.76 26.93 -1.27
N LEU A 20 -2.23 26.06 -2.13
CA LEU A 20 -2.90 24.82 -2.53
C LEU A 20 -1.90 23.65 -2.57
N ILE A 21 -2.36 22.48 -2.11
CA ILE A 21 -1.65 21.22 -2.18
C ILE A 21 -2.59 20.21 -2.85
N THR A 22 -2.13 19.62 -3.94
CA THR A 22 -2.91 18.69 -4.75
C THR A 22 -2.13 17.40 -4.93
N TRP A 23 -2.81 16.26 -4.78
CA TRP A 23 -2.25 14.95 -5.11
C TRP A 23 -2.83 14.43 -6.41
N GLU A 24 -1.98 13.78 -7.19
CA GLU A 24 -2.32 13.14 -8.45
C GLU A 24 -1.77 11.71 -8.45
N LYS A 25 -2.50 10.76 -9.02
CA LYS A 25 -2.02 9.41 -9.33
C LYS A 25 -2.25 9.15 -10.80
N ASP A 26 -1.18 8.86 -11.53
CA ASP A 26 -1.24 8.50 -12.95
C ASP A 26 -2.06 9.51 -13.81
N GLY A 27 -1.96 10.82 -13.53
CA GLY A 27 -2.73 11.86 -14.23
C GLY A 27 -4.08 12.23 -13.61
N VAL A 28 -4.54 11.51 -12.58
CA VAL A 28 -5.86 11.71 -11.97
C VAL A 28 -5.74 12.36 -10.60
N ILE A 29 -6.46 13.47 -10.39
CA ILE A 29 -6.47 14.18 -9.11
C ILE A 29 -7.16 13.34 -8.03
N LEU A 30 -6.51 13.24 -6.87
CA LEU A 30 -6.98 12.53 -5.68
C LEU A 30 -7.67 13.50 -4.70
N PRO A 31 -8.60 13.02 -3.85
CA PRO A 31 -9.05 11.62 -3.71
C PRO A 31 -10.10 11.21 -4.77
N ILE A 32 -10.02 9.96 -5.25
CA ILE A 32 -10.98 9.37 -6.22
C ILE A 32 -11.96 8.36 -5.59
N ASN A 33 -11.76 8.00 -4.32
CA ASN A 33 -12.62 7.06 -3.60
C ASN A 33 -12.57 7.31 -2.08
N LEU A 34 -13.46 6.64 -1.33
CA LEU A 34 -13.63 6.82 0.11
C LEU A 34 -12.44 6.33 0.96
N ARG A 35 -11.51 5.54 0.41
CA ARG A 35 -10.31 5.08 1.14
C ARG A 35 -9.21 6.14 1.15
N GLN A 36 -9.37 7.20 0.37
CA GLN A 36 -8.35 8.23 0.17
C GLN A 36 -8.78 9.52 0.86
N THR A 37 -7.85 10.15 1.58
CA THR A 37 -8.10 11.44 2.25
C THR A 37 -6.84 12.27 2.20
N VAL A 38 -6.95 13.54 1.82
CA VAL A 38 -5.85 14.49 1.88
C VAL A 38 -6.04 15.35 3.13
N LEU A 39 -5.07 15.29 4.04
CA LEU A 39 -5.06 16.06 5.28
C LEU A 39 -4.60 17.52 5.02
N PRO A 40 -4.96 18.48 5.89
CA PRO A 40 -4.58 19.89 5.72
C PRO A 40 -3.07 20.14 5.67
N ASN A 41 -2.25 19.24 6.22
CA ASN A 41 -0.80 19.31 6.16
C ASN A 41 -0.21 18.78 4.85
N GLY A 42 -1.04 18.44 3.85
CA GLY A 42 -0.62 17.90 2.56
C GLY A 42 -0.33 16.38 2.57
N THR A 43 -0.64 15.68 3.66
CA THR A 43 -0.47 14.21 3.72
C THR A 43 -1.65 13.51 3.08
N LEU A 44 -1.40 12.66 2.09
CA LEU A 44 -2.38 11.74 1.53
C LEU A 44 -2.41 10.45 2.34
N VAL A 45 -3.58 10.10 2.86
CA VAL A 45 -3.88 8.86 3.55
C VAL A 45 -4.62 7.93 2.61
N ILE A 46 -4.19 6.67 2.51
CA ILE A 46 -4.85 5.62 1.74
C ILE A 46 -5.10 4.44 2.68
N GLU A 47 -6.36 4.16 2.97
CA GLU A 47 -6.76 3.03 3.81
C GLU A 47 -6.79 1.71 3.04
N LYS A 48 -6.38 0.63 3.71
CA LYS A 48 -6.39 -0.74 3.17
C LYS A 48 -5.85 -0.80 1.75
N ILE A 49 -4.59 -0.40 1.57
CA ILE A 49 -3.97 -0.23 0.26
C ILE A 49 -3.99 -1.55 -0.54
N GLN A 50 -4.23 -1.46 -1.84
CA GLN A 50 -4.42 -2.61 -2.72
C GLN A 50 -3.42 -2.58 -3.87
N ARG A 51 -2.75 -3.70 -4.13
CA ARG A 51 -1.74 -3.77 -5.19
C ARG A 51 -2.28 -3.44 -6.58
N ALA A 52 -3.46 -3.92 -6.92
CA ALA A 52 -4.02 -3.78 -8.27
C ALA A 52 -4.42 -2.34 -8.62
N THR A 53 -4.79 -1.53 -7.63
CA THR A 53 -5.41 -0.21 -7.86
C THR A 53 -4.57 0.95 -7.32
N ASP A 54 -3.81 0.71 -6.25
CA ASP A 54 -3.07 1.75 -5.54
C ASP A 54 -1.55 1.72 -5.82
N SER A 55 -1.04 0.73 -6.58
CA SER A 55 0.35 0.82 -7.07
C SER A 55 0.43 1.84 -8.21
N GLY A 56 1.55 2.55 -8.29
CA GLY A 56 1.84 3.49 -9.39
C GLY A 56 2.51 4.77 -8.92
N LYS A 57 2.54 5.75 -9.82
CA LYS A 57 3.22 7.02 -9.60
C LYS A 57 2.27 8.04 -8.99
N TYR A 58 2.65 8.53 -7.81
CA TYR A 58 1.95 9.61 -7.12
C TYR A 58 2.74 10.90 -7.24
N THR A 59 2.06 11.99 -7.56
CA THR A 59 2.64 13.32 -7.70
C THR A 59 1.97 14.26 -6.72
N CYS A 60 2.78 14.89 -5.87
CA CYS A 60 2.33 16.04 -5.09
C CYS A 60 2.62 17.32 -5.87
N ILE A 61 1.64 18.19 -5.96
CA ILE A 61 1.71 19.49 -6.61
C ILE A 61 1.41 20.56 -5.57
N VAL A 62 2.35 21.48 -5.38
CA VAL A 62 2.23 22.59 -4.42
C VAL A 62 2.19 23.88 -5.20
N GLN A 63 1.23 24.76 -4.87
CA GLN A 63 1.06 26.05 -5.54
C GLN A 63 1.01 27.20 -4.52
N ASN A 64 1.66 28.31 -4.87
CA ASN A 64 1.59 29.56 -4.10
C ASN A 64 0.52 30.52 -4.66
N LYS A 65 0.21 31.59 -3.91
CA LYS A 65 -0.79 32.60 -4.30
C LYS A 65 -0.50 33.33 -5.62
N GLN A 66 0.75 33.28 -6.08
CA GLN A 66 1.19 33.93 -7.33
C GLN A 66 1.11 32.98 -8.54
N GLY A 67 0.66 31.74 -8.33
CA GLY A 67 0.54 30.73 -9.38
C GLY A 67 1.83 29.96 -9.69
N GLN A 68 2.91 30.19 -8.93
CA GLN A 68 4.10 29.35 -9.05
C GLN A 68 3.79 27.97 -8.44
N SER A 69 4.17 26.92 -9.17
CA SER A 69 3.95 25.54 -8.73
C SER A 69 5.24 24.73 -8.73
N ALA A 70 5.34 23.81 -7.77
CA ALA A 70 6.38 22.81 -7.67
C ALA A 70 5.73 21.42 -7.66
N ARG A 71 6.43 20.42 -8.20
CA ARG A 71 5.95 19.04 -8.29
C ARG A 71 6.99 18.08 -7.73
N GLY A 72 6.53 17.06 -7.01
CA GLY A 72 7.37 16.00 -6.48
C GLY A 72 6.71 14.64 -6.70
N ASP A 73 7.49 13.70 -7.23
CA ASP A 73 7.01 12.38 -7.62
C ASP A 73 7.47 11.31 -6.62
N VAL A 74 6.61 10.32 -6.36
CA VAL A 74 6.94 9.12 -5.59
C VAL A 74 6.31 7.89 -6.23
N GLU A 75 7.10 6.84 -6.39
CA GLU A 75 6.62 5.54 -6.88
C GLU A 75 6.16 4.70 -5.69
N VAL A 76 4.90 4.27 -5.69
CA VAL A 76 4.34 3.43 -4.63
C VAL A 76 4.20 2.01 -5.13
N ILE A 77 5.00 1.13 -4.52
CA ILE A 77 4.94 -0.31 -4.76
C ILE A 77 4.26 -0.98 -3.56
N VAL A 78 3.17 -1.70 -3.84
CA VAL A 78 2.40 -2.43 -2.84
C VAL A 78 2.75 -3.91 -2.91
N MET A 79 3.40 -4.39 -1.85
CA MET A 79 3.78 -5.79 -1.65
C MET A 79 2.60 -6.59 -1.11
N VAL A 80 2.55 -7.89 -1.40
CA VAL A 80 1.52 -8.81 -0.89
C VAL A 80 2.17 -9.80 0.06
N ALA A 81 1.73 -9.79 1.32
CA ALA A 81 2.20 -10.73 2.32
C ALA A 81 1.85 -12.18 1.95
N PRO A 82 2.71 -13.15 2.29
CA PRO A 82 2.44 -14.55 2.04
C PRO A 82 1.23 -15.04 2.83
N LYS A 83 0.35 -15.80 2.19
CA LYS A 83 -0.77 -16.49 2.86
C LYS A 83 -0.64 -17.98 2.67
N ILE A 84 -0.69 -18.70 3.78
CA ILE A 84 -0.64 -20.16 3.84
C ILE A 84 -2.05 -20.75 3.89
N ILE A 85 -2.21 -21.91 3.27
CA ILE A 85 -3.42 -22.71 3.43
C ILE A 85 -3.37 -23.36 4.81
N PRO A 86 -4.43 -23.27 5.64
CA PRO A 86 -4.48 -23.99 6.91
C PRO A 86 -4.25 -25.49 6.68
N PHE A 87 -3.37 -26.08 7.48
CA PHE A 87 -3.12 -27.51 7.43
C PHE A 87 -3.69 -28.18 8.68
N SER A 88 -4.21 -29.39 8.51
CA SER A 88 -4.56 -30.28 9.59
C SER A 88 -3.77 -31.58 9.43
N PHE A 89 -3.53 -32.26 10.54
CA PHE A 89 -3.25 -33.68 10.47
C PHE A 89 -4.52 -34.33 9.90
N GLN A 90 -4.40 -35.02 8.77
CA GLN A 90 -5.55 -35.62 8.08
C GLN A 90 -6.19 -36.74 8.93
N ASP A 91 -5.47 -37.23 9.96
CA ASP A 91 -5.90 -38.31 10.84
C ASP A 91 -6.37 -37.76 12.19
N GLU A 92 -7.59 -38.13 12.59
CA GLU A 92 -8.23 -37.76 13.85
C GLU A 92 -7.49 -38.34 15.09
N HIS A 93 -6.71 -39.40 14.88
CA HIS A 93 -5.88 -40.05 15.89
C HIS A 93 -4.50 -40.44 15.33
N LEU A 94 -3.46 -39.70 15.73
CA LEU A 94 -2.07 -40.10 15.52
C LEU A 94 -1.65 -41.03 16.67
N PHE A 95 -1.26 -42.25 16.33
CA PHE A 95 -0.75 -43.23 17.30
C PHE A 95 0.78 -43.14 17.42
N GLU A 96 1.31 -43.59 18.54
CA GLU A 96 2.75 -43.68 18.76
C GLU A 96 3.41 -44.57 17.69
N GLY A 97 4.51 -44.09 17.10
CA GLY A 97 5.24 -44.78 16.03
C GLY A 97 4.78 -44.45 14.60
N VAL A 98 3.74 -43.63 14.42
CA VAL A 98 3.27 -43.20 13.08
C VAL A 98 4.04 -41.97 12.60
N LEU A 99 4.47 -41.99 11.33
CA LEU A 99 5.03 -40.82 10.65
C LEU A 99 3.89 -39.91 10.17
N ALA A 100 3.70 -38.79 10.86
CA ALA A 100 2.78 -37.75 10.40
C ALA A 100 3.44 -36.90 9.29
N ARG A 101 2.69 -36.60 8.23
CA ARG A 101 3.09 -35.65 7.18
C ARG A 101 2.15 -34.46 7.17
N ILE A 102 2.71 -33.27 7.31
CA ILE A 102 2.01 -31.99 7.18
C ILE A 102 2.60 -31.22 5.99
N SER A 103 1.73 -30.62 5.21
CA SER A 103 2.09 -29.84 4.02
C SER A 103 1.82 -28.37 4.29
N CYS A 104 2.87 -27.55 4.24
CA CYS A 104 2.73 -26.09 4.25
C CYS A 104 2.71 -25.59 2.81
N VAL A 105 1.59 -25.03 2.37
CA VAL A 105 1.42 -24.51 1.00
C VAL A 105 1.08 -23.02 1.08
N VAL A 106 1.89 -22.19 0.43
CA VAL A 106 1.64 -20.75 0.26
C VAL A 106 0.85 -20.55 -1.03
N TYR A 107 -0.30 -19.88 -0.98
CA TYR A 107 -1.17 -19.68 -2.14
C TYR A 107 -1.20 -18.22 -2.65
N GLN A 108 -0.64 -17.29 -1.89
CA GLN A 108 -0.56 -15.87 -2.24
C GLN A 108 0.70 -15.29 -1.61
N GLY A 109 1.33 -14.28 -2.22
CA GLY A 109 2.52 -13.60 -1.72
C GLY A 109 3.45 -13.16 -2.86
N ASP A 110 4.38 -12.27 -2.57
CA ASP A 110 5.43 -11.90 -3.53
C ASP A 110 6.56 -12.93 -3.58
N LEU A 111 7.13 -13.13 -4.76
CA LEU A 111 8.28 -13.99 -4.97
C LEU A 111 9.59 -13.19 -4.79
N PRO A 112 10.69 -13.81 -4.30
CA PRO A 112 10.79 -15.18 -3.83
C PRO A 112 10.22 -15.34 -2.41
N LEU A 113 9.46 -16.42 -2.20
CA LEU A 113 9.02 -16.82 -0.87
C LEU A 113 10.12 -17.66 -0.23
N THR A 114 10.73 -17.17 0.83
CA THR A 114 11.61 -17.97 1.69
C THR A 114 10.73 -18.78 2.65
N ILE A 115 10.70 -20.10 2.45
CA ILE A 115 9.95 -21.07 3.26
C ILE A 115 10.93 -21.86 4.11
#